data_AF-A0A8T9BZK6-F1
#
_entry.id   AF-A0A8T9BZK6-F1
#
_cell.length_a   1.000
_cell.length_b   1.000
_cell.length_c   1.000
_cell.angle_alpha   90.00
_cell.angle_beta   90.00
_cell.angle_gamma   90.00
#
_symmetry.space_group_name_H-M   'P 1'
#
loop_
_entity.id
_entity.type
_entity.pdbx_description
1 polymer ?
#
loop_
_entity_poly.entity_id
_entity_poly.type
_entity_poly.pdbx_seq_one_letter_code
_entity_poly.pdbx_strand_id
1 'polypeptide(L)'
;MTTYDSNHFMPVIAREDFEIGCMKPLSYSREEISKAIVDNVKRLSSGDMSPRQVEAVARMKYLGTVNVMQPENLEDFHKWFGFFNDLYFGGLLKGYCRIETYNFKDMGKRVDGHCRGYFHIDIPGQELDPRFRKETVDGHIAILRYDVGYYREIGSSHFTDPFTRWKNYFDTLLHEMLHAVDGIYGYYCLESCCAEVEETWGHDIYWQAAAQALEDSKVLGWYPQLGRTESLCVDVEGGYILPDEIVLRSLGLDITQILTKQRQVKAYFHEEEVRPPAANRCIRGDWIVDA
;
A
#
# COMPACT_ATOMS: atom_id res chain seq x y z
N MET A 1 -36.47 -1.29 9.50
CA MET A 1 -35.39 -2.00 10.22
C MET A 1 -35.23 -3.36 9.60
N THR A 2 -34.33 -3.48 8.62
CA THR A 2 -33.86 -4.76 8.12
C THR A 2 -32.93 -5.34 9.18
N THR A 3 -33.31 -6.46 9.76
CA THR A 3 -32.41 -7.24 10.62
C THR A 3 -31.21 -7.65 9.77
N TYR A 4 -30.04 -7.10 10.08
CA TYR A 4 -28.79 -7.53 9.45
C TYR A 4 -28.65 -9.04 9.69
N ASP A 5 -28.50 -9.80 8.60
CA ASP A 5 -28.20 -11.21 8.67
C ASP A 5 -26.77 -11.31 9.22
N SER A 6 -26.63 -11.70 10.49
CA SER A 6 -25.36 -11.79 11.22
C SER A 6 -24.39 -12.84 10.67
N ASN A 7 -24.69 -13.39 9.49
CA ASN A 7 -23.94 -14.45 8.82
C ASN A 7 -23.33 -13.96 7.50
N HIS A 8 -22.76 -12.75 7.47
CA HIS A 8 -21.97 -12.32 6.32
C HIS A 8 -20.66 -13.12 6.27
N PHE A 9 -20.72 -14.33 5.71
CA PHE A 9 -19.58 -15.22 5.55
C PHE A 9 -18.67 -14.65 4.46
N MET A 10 -17.48 -14.18 4.85
CA MET A 10 -16.49 -13.73 3.89
C MET A 10 -15.91 -14.95 3.16
N PRO A 11 -15.92 -14.97 1.82
CA PRO A 11 -15.39 -16.09 1.06
C PRO A 11 -13.89 -16.25 1.28
N VAL A 12 -13.45 -17.50 1.44
CA VAL A 12 -12.03 -17.86 1.40
C VAL A 12 -11.55 -17.73 -0.04
N ILE A 13 -10.37 -17.15 -0.24
CA ILE A 13 -9.76 -17.05 -1.57
C ILE A 13 -9.03 -18.36 -1.85
N ALA A 14 -9.55 -19.18 -2.76
CA ALA A 14 -8.84 -20.37 -3.20
C ALA A 14 -7.55 -19.96 -3.95
N ARG A 15 -6.56 -20.85 -3.94
CA ARG A 15 -5.25 -20.57 -4.53
C ARG A 15 -5.34 -20.29 -6.03
N GLU A 16 -6.22 -21.00 -6.73
CA GLU A 16 -6.56 -20.82 -8.13
C GLU A 16 -7.35 -19.53 -8.40
N ASP A 17 -8.07 -19.01 -7.41
CA ASP A 17 -8.89 -17.81 -7.55
C ASP A 17 -8.10 -16.51 -7.33
N PHE A 18 -6.86 -16.59 -6.83
CA PHE A 18 -5.97 -15.42 -6.69
C PHE A 18 -5.34 -15.04 -8.04
N GLU A 19 -6.19 -14.72 -9.00
CA GLU A 19 -5.82 -14.27 -10.34
C GLU A 19 -6.85 -13.29 -10.92
N ILE A 20 -6.41 -12.54 -11.93
CA ILE A 20 -7.26 -11.57 -12.63
C ILE A 20 -8.60 -12.19 -13.08
N GLY A 21 -9.70 -11.55 -12.70
CA GLY A 21 -11.06 -11.94 -13.08
C GLY A 21 -11.72 -12.95 -12.15
N CYS A 22 -10.98 -13.56 -11.22
CA CYS A 22 -11.51 -14.54 -10.27
C CYS A 22 -11.90 -13.91 -8.92
N MET A 23 -11.26 -12.79 -8.54
CA MET A 23 -11.62 -12.05 -7.34
C MET A 23 -12.67 -10.97 -7.61
N LYS A 24 -13.68 -10.89 -6.74
CA LYS A 24 -14.67 -9.82 -6.72
C LYS A 24 -14.17 -8.64 -5.87
N PRO A 25 -14.13 -7.40 -6.40
CA PRO A 25 -13.80 -6.21 -5.61
C PRO A 25 -14.70 -6.07 -4.37
N LEU A 26 -14.15 -5.45 -3.32
CA LEU A 26 -14.85 -5.12 -2.07
C LEU A 26 -15.55 -6.30 -1.37
N SER A 27 -14.96 -7.50 -1.42
CA SER A 27 -15.65 -8.74 -1.01
C SER A 27 -14.88 -9.62 -0.03
N TYR A 28 -13.63 -9.30 0.30
CA TYR A 28 -12.75 -10.17 1.08
C TYR A 28 -12.24 -9.48 2.35
N SER A 29 -11.94 -10.24 3.40
CA SER A 29 -11.24 -9.68 4.55
C SER A 29 -9.76 -9.46 4.23
N ARG A 30 -9.11 -8.53 4.94
CA ARG A 30 -7.66 -8.28 4.86
C ARG A 30 -6.85 -9.54 5.17
N GLU A 31 -7.33 -10.36 6.10
CA GLU A 31 -6.72 -11.65 6.44
C GLU A 31 -6.67 -12.60 5.24
N GLU A 32 -7.79 -12.77 4.54
CA GLU A 32 -7.86 -13.67 3.39
C GLU A 32 -7.02 -13.15 2.22
N ILE A 33 -7.04 -11.83 1.98
CA ILE A 33 -6.19 -11.19 0.97
C ILE A 33 -4.70 -11.41 1.30
N SER A 34 -4.31 -11.17 2.56
CA SER A 34 -2.93 -11.36 3.02
C SER A 34 -2.49 -12.81 2.87
N LYS A 35 -3.30 -13.79 3.31
CA LYS A 35 -3.01 -15.22 3.13
C LYS A 35 -2.82 -15.57 1.65
N ALA A 36 -3.70 -15.09 0.77
CA ALA A 36 -3.62 -15.36 -0.66
C ALA A 36 -2.35 -14.77 -1.29
N ILE A 37 -1.94 -13.56 -0.89
CA ILE A 37 -0.67 -12.94 -1.31
C ILE A 37 0.52 -13.78 -0.80
N VAL A 38 0.57 -14.08 0.49
CA VAL A 38 1.65 -14.86 1.12
C VAL A 38 1.80 -16.22 0.43
N ASP A 39 0.69 -16.93 0.20
CA ASP A 39 0.70 -18.21 -0.48
C ASP A 39 1.15 -18.07 -1.93
N ASN A 40 0.67 -17.05 -2.67
CA ASN A 40 1.10 -16.80 -4.04
C ASN A 40 2.60 -16.46 -4.14
N VAL A 41 3.17 -15.76 -3.17
CA VAL A 41 4.61 -15.47 -3.10
C VAL A 41 5.43 -16.71 -2.76
N LYS A 42 4.97 -17.56 -1.82
CA LYS A 42 5.65 -18.82 -1.48
C LYS A 42 5.79 -19.76 -2.67
N ARG A 43 4.84 -19.73 -3.62
CA ARG A 43 4.93 -20.48 -4.89
C ARG A 43 6.22 -20.22 -5.64
N LEU A 44 6.60 -18.94 -5.72
CA LEU A 44 7.80 -18.50 -6.41
C LEU A 44 9.06 -19.19 -5.87
N SER A 45 9.12 -19.36 -4.54
CA SER A 45 10.25 -20.01 -3.87
C SER A 45 10.21 -21.53 -3.94
N SER A 46 9.01 -22.13 -4.03
CA SER A 46 8.82 -23.58 -4.13
C SER A 46 9.03 -24.15 -5.54
N GLY A 47 9.05 -23.29 -6.56
CA GLY A 47 9.05 -23.70 -7.97
C GLY A 47 7.67 -24.03 -8.55
N ASP A 48 6.61 -24.04 -7.73
CA ASP A 48 5.21 -24.27 -8.14
C ASP A 48 4.52 -22.98 -8.62
N MET A 49 5.18 -22.28 -9.54
CA MET A 49 4.73 -21.01 -10.11
C MET A 49 3.45 -21.18 -10.94
N SER A 50 2.53 -20.22 -10.87
CA SER A 50 1.38 -20.17 -11.78
C SER A 50 1.84 -19.92 -13.23
N PRO A 51 1.04 -20.26 -14.24
CA PRO A 51 1.35 -19.92 -15.64
C PRO A 51 1.69 -18.43 -15.83
N ARG A 52 0.96 -17.54 -15.13
CA ARG A 52 1.21 -16.08 -15.16
C ARG A 52 2.53 -15.70 -14.50
N GLN A 53 2.90 -16.32 -13.38
CA GLN A 53 4.20 -16.11 -12.74
C GLN A 53 5.36 -16.60 -13.64
N VAL A 54 5.20 -17.76 -14.26
CA VAL A 54 6.17 -18.29 -15.24
C VAL A 54 6.33 -17.31 -16.40
N GLU A 55 5.24 -16.77 -16.93
CA GLU A 55 5.28 -15.77 -17.99
C GLU A 55 5.96 -14.48 -17.53
N ALA A 56 5.65 -13.97 -16.33
CA ALA A 56 6.29 -12.79 -15.75
C ALA A 56 7.81 -12.96 -15.64
N VAL A 57 8.27 -14.08 -15.08
CA VAL A 57 9.70 -14.42 -14.96
C VAL A 57 10.35 -14.57 -16.33
N ALA A 58 9.66 -15.19 -17.30
CA ALA A 58 10.16 -15.29 -18.67
C ALA A 58 10.33 -13.91 -19.31
N ARG A 59 9.32 -13.03 -19.16
CA ARG A 59 9.37 -11.64 -19.65
C ARG A 59 10.46 -10.82 -18.98
N MET A 60 10.81 -11.08 -17.72
CA MET A 60 11.91 -10.38 -17.04
C MET A 60 13.23 -10.44 -17.84
N LYS A 61 13.48 -11.54 -18.56
CA LYS A 61 14.65 -11.69 -19.44
C LYS A 61 14.59 -10.78 -20.68
N TYR A 62 13.40 -10.41 -21.13
CA TYR A 62 13.14 -9.68 -22.37
C TYR A 62 12.61 -8.26 -22.18
N LEU A 63 12.23 -7.87 -20.96
CA LEU A 63 11.78 -6.52 -20.62
C LEU A 63 12.87 -5.45 -20.83
N GLY A 64 14.08 -5.88 -21.21
CA GLY A 64 15.24 -5.02 -21.42
C GLY A 64 16.01 -4.79 -20.12
N THR A 65 17.16 -4.15 -20.23
CA THR A 65 17.84 -3.60 -19.06
C THR A 65 17.02 -2.42 -18.56
N VAL A 66 16.73 -2.38 -17.26
CA VAL A 66 16.28 -1.16 -16.61
C VAL A 66 17.19 -0.01 -17.02
N ASN A 67 16.61 1.11 -17.47
CA ASN A 67 17.40 2.32 -17.62
C ASN A 67 17.66 2.94 -16.24
N VAL A 68 18.61 2.38 -15.48
CA VAL A 68 18.99 2.85 -14.15
C VAL A 68 19.44 4.31 -14.16
N MET A 69 19.84 4.83 -15.33
CA MET A 69 20.22 6.23 -15.52
C MET A 69 19.02 7.18 -15.59
N GLN A 70 17.80 6.67 -15.80
CA GLN A 70 16.55 7.42 -15.83
C GLN A 70 15.49 6.76 -14.92
N PRO A 71 15.73 6.72 -13.60
CA PRO A 71 14.84 6.02 -12.67
C PRO A 71 13.44 6.64 -12.59
N GLU A 72 13.22 7.84 -13.13
CA GLU A 72 11.93 8.52 -13.18
C GLU A 72 11.14 8.25 -14.48
N ASN A 73 11.58 7.32 -15.33
CA ASN A 73 10.89 7.00 -16.57
C ASN A 73 9.53 6.33 -16.28
N LEU A 74 8.44 7.04 -16.56
CA LEU A 74 7.07 6.55 -16.34
C LEU A 74 6.72 5.30 -17.16
N GLU A 75 7.26 5.17 -18.38
CA GLU A 75 7.04 3.98 -19.19
C GLU A 75 7.66 2.74 -18.53
N ASP A 76 8.86 2.90 -17.95
CA ASP A 76 9.49 1.83 -17.19
C ASP A 76 8.70 1.51 -15.91
N PHE A 77 8.15 2.52 -15.22
CA PHE A 77 7.22 2.26 -14.11
C PHE A 77 6.02 1.42 -14.53
N HIS A 78 5.40 1.69 -15.68
CA HIS A 78 4.28 0.88 -16.17
C HIS A 78 4.69 -0.57 -16.47
N LYS A 79 5.89 -0.77 -17.05
CA LYS A 79 6.44 -2.11 -17.29
C LYS A 79 6.64 -2.87 -15.98
N TRP A 80 7.26 -2.23 -14.99
CA TRP A 80 7.54 -2.84 -13.70
C TRP A 80 6.28 -3.07 -12.87
N PHE A 81 5.32 -2.16 -12.90
CA PHE A 81 4.00 -2.38 -12.33
C PHE A 81 3.32 -3.62 -12.92
N GLY A 82 3.28 -3.74 -14.26
CA GLY A 82 2.72 -4.91 -14.92
C GLY A 82 3.46 -6.22 -14.55
N PHE A 83 4.78 -6.16 -14.46
CA PHE A 83 5.61 -7.28 -14.03
C PHE A 83 5.33 -7.69 -12.59
N PHE A 84 5.36 -6.76 -11.63
CA PHE A 84 5.07 -7.05 -10.22
C PHE A 84 3.63 -7.52 -10.03
N ASN A 85 2.68 -6.96 -10.77
CA ASN A 85 1.27 -7.36 -10.69
C ASN A 85 1.10 -8.82 -11.09
N ASP A 86 1.74 -9.24 -12.19
CA ASP A 86 1.69 -10.63 -12.63
C ASP A 86 2.49 -11.58 -11.72
N LEU A 87 3.64 -11.13 -11.21
CA LEU A 87 4.53 -11.96 -10.39
C LEU A 87 3.98 -12.20 -8.98
N TYR A 88 3.50 -11.14 -8.33
CA TYR A 88 3.14 -11.16 -6.91
C TYR A 88 1.64 -11.15 -6.66
N PHE A 89 0.87 -10.52 -7.54
CA PHE A 89 -0.54 -10.22 -7.31
C PHE A 89 -1.49 -10.86 -8.33
N GLY A 90 -1.06 -11.91 -9.04
CA GLY A 90 -1.94 -12.67 -9.94
C GLY A 90 -2.54 -11.87 -11.11
N GLY A 91 -2.01 -10.68 -11.39
CA GLY A 91 -2.57 -9.76 -12.38
C GLY A 91 -3.77 -8.94 -11.89
N LEU A 92 -4.13 -9.04 -10.61
CA LEU A 92 -5.36 -8.48 -10.03
C LEU A 92 -5.51 -6.96 -10.24
N LEU A 93 -4.42 -6.20 -10.23
CA LEU A 93 -4.49 -4.74 -10.38
C LEU A 93 -4.77 -4.28 -11.82
N LYS A 94 -4.83 -5.19 -12.79
CA LYS A 94 -5.03 -4.84 -14.20
C LYS A 94 -6.47 -4.39 -14.43
N GLY A 95 -6.63 -3.17 -14.90
CA GLY A 95 -7.94 -2.57 -15.19
C GLY A 95 -8.60 -1.91 -13.97
N TYR A 96 -8.09 -2.15 -12.77
CA TYR A 96 -8.57 -1.55 -11.53
C TYR A 96 -7.61 -0.52 -10.95
N CYS A 97 -6.34 -0.51 -11.36
CA CYS A 97 -5.36 0.40 -10.79
C CYS A 97 -4.52 1.07 -11.88
N ARG A 98 -4.32 2.37 -11.74
CA ARG A 98 -3.40 3.16 -12.56
C ARG A 98 -2.26 3.71 -11.71
N ILE A 99 -1.15 3.99 -12.36
CA ILE A 99 0.02 4.59 -11.71
C ILE A 99 0.32 5.95 -12.33
N GLU A 100 0.80 6.88 -11.52
CA GLU A 100 1.37 8.13 -11.99
C GLU A 100 2.56 8.57 -11.13
N THR A 101 3.19 9.66 -11.53
CA THR A 101 4.26 10.29 -10.75
C THR A 101 3.91 11.74 -10.48
N TYR A 102 4.33 12.28 -9.33
CA TYR A 102 4.09 13.66 -8.94
C TYR A 102 5.37 14.33 -8.44
N ASN A 103 5.42 15.67 -8.49
CA ASN A 103 6.53 16.41 -7.91
C ASN A 103 6.22 16.80 -6.47
N PHE A 104 7.26 16.96 -5.66
CA PHE A 104 7.14 17.37 -4.25
C PHE A 104 6.28 18.65 -4.07
N LYS A 105 6.40 19.60 -5.01
CA LYS A 105 5.62 20.86 -5.00
C LYS A 105 4.11 20.65 -5.15
N ASP A 106 3.70 19.55 -5.75
CA ASP A 106 2.29 19.21 -5.99
C ASP A 106 1.70 18.38 -4.84
N MET A 107 2.53 17.85 -3.94
CA MET A 107 2.14 16.95 -2.87
C MET A 107 1.23 17.61 -1.85
N GLY A 108 1.58 18.82 -1.38
CA GLY A 108 0.79 19.55 -0.39
C GLY A 108 -0.59 20.00 -0.89
N LYS A 109 -0.91 19.78 -2.17
CA LYS A 109 -2.26 19.97 -2.73
C LYS A 109 -3.09 18.69 -2.76
N ARG A 110 -2.47 17.54 -2.52
CA ARG A 110 -3.04 16.20 -2.77
C ARG A 110 -3.16 15.38 -1.50
N VAL A 111 -2.16 15.47 -0.62
CA VAL A 111 -2.09 14.69 0.62
C VAL A 111 -1.54 15.57 1.73
N ASP A 112 -2.12 15.44 2.92
CA ASP A 112 -1.66 16.10 4.13
C ASP A 112 -0.41 15.37 4.66
N GLY A 113 0.76 15.67 4.09
CA GLY A 113 2.03 15.17 4.61
C GLY A 113 3.09 14.87 3.56
N HIS A 114 4.25 14.42 4.06
CA HIS A 114 5.40 14.03 3.25
C HIS A 114 5.46 12.51 3.08
N CYS A 115 4.98 11.99 1.95
CA CYS A 115 5.10 10.57 1.58
C CYS A 115 5.87 10.39 0.26
N ARG A 116 6.52 9.23 0.10
CA ARG A 116 7.26 8.87 -1.12
C ARG A 116 6.33 8.29 -2.19
N GLY A 117 5.21 7.74 -1.77
CA GLY A 117 4.12 7.27 -2.59
C GLY A 117 2.85 7.28 -1.77
N TYR A 118 1.73 7.20 -2.45
CA TYR A 118 0.44 6.93 -1.81
C TYR A 118 -0.46 6.19 -2.79
N PHE A 119 -1.34 5.38 -2.21
CA PHE A 119 -2.47 4.78 -2.88
C PHE A 119 -3.75 5.53 -2.52
N HIS A 120 -4.60 5.76 -3.52
CA HIS A 120 -5.94 6.30 -3.35
C HIS A 120 -6.94 5.37 -4.06
N ILE A 121 -8.14 5.22 -3.50
CA ILE A 121 -9.19 4.41 -4.10
C ILE A 121 -10.48 5.21 -4.24
N ASP A 122 -11.09 5.10 -5.42
CA ASP A 122 -12.43 5.59 -5.66
C ASP A 122 -13.40 4.40 -5.61
N ILE A 123 -14.27 4.38 -4.60
CA ILE A 123 -15.25 3.33 -4.36
C ILE A 123 -16.60 3.74 -4.98
N PRO A 124 -17.20 2.92 -5.87
CA PRO A 124 -18.51 3.19 -6.44
C PRO A 124 -19.58 3.48 -5.39
N GLY A 125 -20.31 4.58 -5.57
CA GLY A 125 -21.39 4.99 -4.68
C GLY A 125 -20.97 5.96 -3.57
N GLN A 126 -19.67 6.21 -3.38
CA GLN A 126 -19.17 7.24 -2.45
C GLN A 126 -19.08 8.64 -3.08
N GLU A 127 -19.40 8.79 -4.37
CA GLU A 127 -19.30 10.08 -5.05
C GLU A 127 -20.39 11.04 -4.59
N LEU A 128 -19.99 12.28 -4.27
CA LEU A 128 -20.91 13.34 -3.83
C LEU A 128 -21.90 13.76 -4.94
N ASP A 129 -21.45 13.73 -6.20
CA ASP A 129 -22.25 14.11 -7.35
C ASP A 129 -22.58 12.87 -8.20
N PRO A 130 -23.86 12.49 -8.31
CA PRO A 130 -24.31 11.30 -9.05
C PRO A 130 -23.86 11.25 -10.52
N ARG A 131 -23.52 12.39 -11.14
CA ARG A 131 -23.05 12.45 -12.54
C ARG A 131 -21.65 11.87 -12.73
N PHE A 132 -20.87 11.79 -11.65
CA PHE A 132 -19.52 11.24 -11.66
C PHE A 132 -19.45 9.85 -11.01
N ARG A 133 -20.61 9.22 -10.78
CA ARG A 133 -20.69 7.88 -10.20
C ARG A 133 -19.89 6.91 -11.05
N LYS A 134 -18.91 6.25 -10.44
CA LYS A 134 -18.15 5.18 -11.08
C LYS A 134 -18.95 3.89 -11.06
N GLU A 135 -18.77 3.08 -12.10
CA GLU A 135 -19.37 1.75 -12.19
C GLU A 135 -18.49 0.68 -11.53
N THR A 136 -17.19 0.97 -11.39
CA THR A 136 -16.18 0.04 -10.89
C THR A 136 -15.23 0.75 -9.95
N VAL A 137 -14.60 -0.02 -9.06
CA VAL A 137 -13.51 0.44 -8.21
C VAL A 137 -12.36 0.91 -9.09
N ASP A 138 -11.79 2.07 -8.76
CA ASP A 138 -10.64 2.63 -9.48
C ASP A 138 -9.59 3.08 -8.47
N GLY A 139 -8.48 2.36 -8.46
CA GLY A 139 -7.31 2.58 -7.64
C GLY A 139 -6.26 3.43 -8.35
N HIS A 140 -5.55 4.22 -7.58
CA HIS A 140 -4.57 5.17 -8.08
C HIS A 140 -3.33 5.19 -7.21
N ILE A 141 -2.22 4.71 -7.75
CA ILE A 141 -0.91 4.79 -7.11
C ILE A 141 -0.17 6.00 -7.66
N ALA A 142 0.30 6.87 -6.78
CA ALA A 142 1.10 8.02 -7.15
C ALA A 142 2.47 7.91 -6.45
N ILE A 143 3.56 8.09 -7.20
CA ILE A 143 4.93 7.99 -6.69
C ILE A 143 5.69 9.32 -6.83
N LEU A 144 6.39 9.73 -5.78
CA LEU A 144 7.14 10.99 -5.74
C LEU A 144 8.35 10.96 -6.68
N ARG A 145 8.44 11.95 -7.57
CA ARG A 145 9.64 12.21 -8.38
C ARG A 145 10.71 12.86 -7.50
N TYR A 146 11.87 12.22 -7.40
CA TYR A 146 13.02 12.77 -6.68
C TYR A 146 13.67 13.87 -7.53
N ASP A 147 13.67 15.10 -7.02
CA ASP A 147 14.43 16.19 -7.63
C ASP A 147 15.90 16.09 -7.19
N VAL A 148 16.77 15.57 -8.07
CA VAL A 148 18.20 15.41 -7.80
C VAL A 148 18.87 16.73 -7.47
N GLY A 149 18.43 17.84 -8.08
CA GLY A 149 18.96 19.16 -7.80
C GLY A 149 18.72 19.53 -6.34
N TYR A 150 17.46 19.43 -5.92
CA TYR A 150 17.06 19.67 -4.54
C TYR A 150 17.82 18.79 -3.53
N TYR A 151 17.88 17.47 -3.75
CA TYR A 151 18.56 16.56 -2.81
C TYR A 151 20.07 16.77 -2.76
N ARG A 152 20.68 17.19 -3.87
CA ARG A 152 22.10 17.57 -3.90
C ARG A 152 22.35 18.85 -3.10
N GLU A 153 21.47 19.83 -3.20
CA GLU A 153 21.58 21.11 -2.46
C GLU A 153 21.51 20.89 -0.94
N ILE A 154 20.66 19.99 -0.46
CA ILE A 154 20.57 19.66 0.97
C ILE A 154 21.59 18.61 1.43
N GLY A 155 22.53 18.22 0.56
CA GLY A 155 23.61 17.27 0.90
C GLY A 155 23.16 15.82 1.11
N SER A 156 21.96 15.45 0.64
CA SER A 156 21.44 14.09 0.81
C SER A 156 21.95 13.14 -0.27
N SER A 157 23.10 12.53 -0.02
CA SER A 157 23.76 11.59 -0.96
C SER A 157 22.88 10.38 -1.34
N HIS A 158 21.99 9.93 -0.45
CA HIS A 158 21.10 8.78 -0.66
C HIS A 158 20.20 8.92 -1.90
N PHE A 159 19.84 10.14 -2.29
CA PHE A 159 18.99 10.39 -3.45
C PHE A 159 19.79 10.87 -4.68
N THR A 160 21.13 10.83 -4.61
CA THR A 160 21.97 11.18 -5.76
C THR A 160 22.46 9.94 -6.51
N ASP A 161 22.56 8.79 -5.84
CA ASP A 161 22.92 7.52 -6.47
C ASP A 161 21.75 6.97 -7.32
N PRO A 162 21.92 6.77 -8.64
CA PRO A 162 20.85 6.28 -9.51
C PRO A 162 20.32 4.90 -9.13
N PHE A 163 21.19 3.99 -8.68
CA PHE A 163 20.79 2.63 -8.31
C PHE A 163 19.95 2.60 -7.04
N THR A 164 20.35 3.36 -6.01
CA THR A 164 19.59 3.52 -4.77
C THR A 164 18.23 4.15 -5.03
N ARG A 165 18.15 5.18 -5.88
CA ARG A 165 16.86 5.76 -6.27
C ARG A 165 15.98 4.76 -7.00
N TRP A 166 16.54 4.06 -7.97
CA TRP A 166 15.83 3.00 -8.69
C TRP A 166 15.25 1.94 -7.74
N LYS A 167 16.04 1.48 -6.77
CA LYS A 167 15.58 0.55 -5.75
C LYS A 167 14.44 1.14 -4.91
N ASN A 168 14.63 2.35 -4.38
CA ASN A 168 13.62 3.04 -3.56
C ASN A 168 12.29 3.20 -4.31
N TYR A 169 12.37 3.47 -5.61
CA TYR A 169 11.19 3.58 -6.47
C TYR A 169 10.40 2.28 -6.57
N PHE A 170 11.08 1.14 -6.71
CA PHE A 170 10.43 -0.16 -6.83
C PHE A 170 9.94 -0.69 -5.49
N ASP A 171 10.70 -0.42 -4.43
CA ASP A 171 10.28 -0.70 -3.06
C ASP A 171 9.00 0.09 -2.73
N THR A 172 8.94 1.38 -3.08
CA THR A 172 7.74 2.21 -2.91
C THR A 172 6.60 1.71 -3.80
N LEU A 173 6.86 1.35 -5.06
CA LEU A 173 5.82 0.82 -5.94
C LEU A 173 5.20 -0.48 -5.39
N LEU A 174 6.01 -1.43 -4.92
CA LEU A 174 5.51 -2.67 -4.31
C LEU A 174 4.73 -2.40 -3.03
N HIS A 175 5.18 -1.45 -2.21
CA HIS A 175 4.47 -0.99 -1.01
C HIS A 175 3.06 -0.49 -1.37
N GLU A 176 2.95 0.44 -2.32
CA GLU A 176 1.65 0.98 -2.74
C GLU A 176 0.78 -0.05 -3.48
N MET A 177 1.39 -0.99 -4.22
CA MET A 177 0.65 -2.08 -4.85
C MET A 177 0.03 -3.02 -3.83
N LEU A 178 0.69 -3.24 -2.69
CA LEU A 178 0.13 -4.03 -1.60
C LEU A 178 -1.09 -3.33 -0.99
N HIS A 179 -1.01 -2.02 -0.74
CA HIS A 179 -2.18 -1.21 -0.36
C HIS A 179 -3.27 -1.26 -1.42
N ALA A 180 -2.91 -1.26 -2.71
CA ALA A 180 -3.89 -1.30 -3.79
C ALA A 180 -4.66 -2.61 -3.84
N VAL A 181 -4.02 -3.77 -3.66
CA VAL A 181 -4.73 -5.07 -3.64
C VAL A 181 -5.65 -5.14 -2.43
N ASP A 182 -5.17 -4.75 -1.25
CA ASP A 182 -5.98 -4.71 -0.04
C ASP A 182 -7.18 -3.77 -0.21
N GLY A 183 -6.96 -2.56 -0.75
CA GLY A 183 -8.03 -1.59 -0.93
C GLY A 183 -9.03 -1.98 -2.03
N ILE A 184 -8.60 -2.54 -3.16
CA ILE A 184 -9.52 -2.88 -4.25
C ILE A 184 -10.42 -4.07 -3.88
N TYR A 185 -9.87 -5.05 -3.18
CA TYR A 185 -10.55 -6.31 -2.91
C TYR A 185 -11.08 -6.44 -1.47
N GLY A 186 -10.58 -5.61 -0.57
CA GLY A 186 -10.96 -5.55 0.84
C GLY A 186 -12.40 -5.10 1.01
N TYR A 187 -13.15 -5.77 1.87
CA TYR A 187 -14.51 -5.41 2.21
C TYR A 187 -14.55 -4.10 3.00
N TYR A 188 -15.40 -3.18 2.57
CA TYR A 188 -15.70 -1.94 3.29
C TYR A 188 -17.14 -1.97 3.77
N CYS A 189 -17.33 -1.80 5.07
CA CYS A 189 -18.64 -1.54 5.60
C CYS A 189 -18.99 -0.06 5.37
N LEU A 190 -19.82 0.21 4.36
CA LEU A 190 -20.23 1.58 3.98
C LEU A 190 -21.25 2.20 4.94
N GLU A 191 -21.82 1.41 5.84
CA GLU A 191 -22.79 1.89 6.82
C GLU A 191 -22.09 2.35 8.10
N SER A 192 -22.61 3.44 8.69
CA SER A 192 -22.13 4.04 9.94
C SER A 192 -22.17 3.10 11.15
N CYS A 193 -22.81 1.93 11.03
CA CYS A 193 -22.78 0.88 12.07
C CYS A 193 -21.38 0.29 12.27
N CYS A 194 -20.49 0.47 11.30
CA CYS A 194 -19.10 0.07 11.34
C CYS A 194 -18.15 1.27 11.55
N ALA A 195 -18.62 2.36 12.15
CA ALA A 195 -17.76 3.53 12.44
C ALA A 195 -16.55 3.21 13.36
N GLU A 196 -16.51 2.02 13.96
CA GLU A 196 -15.35 1.49 14.69
C GLU A 196 -14.44 0.58 13.84
N VAL A 197 -14.79 0.32 12.58
CA VAL A 197 -13.86 -0.27 11.61
C VAL A 197 -12.87 0.84 11.28
N GLU A 198 -11.82 0.88 12.11
CA GLU A 198 -10.64 1.73 12.00
C GLU A 198 -10.31 2.00 10.53
N GLU A 199 -9.97 3.26 10.23
CA GLU A 199 -9.50 3.68 8.91
C GLU A 199 -8.54 2.61 8.37
N THR A 200 -8.97 1.90 7.33
CA THR A 200 -8.32 0.72 6.76
C THR A 200 -7.03 1.04 6.01
N TRP A 201 -6.43 2.19 6.30
CA TRP A 201 -5.37 2.86 5.56
C TRP A 201 -4.02 2.78 6.29
N GLY A 202 -3.81 1.69 7.04
CA GLY A 202 -2.61 1.44 7.82
C GLY A 202 -1.95 0.10 7.52
N HIS A 203 -0.81 -0.13 8.15
CA HIS A 203 0.09 -1.26 7.99
C HIS A 203 -0.14 -2.30 9.09
N ASP A 204 -1.39 -2.79 9.16
CA ASP A 204 -1.81 -3.78 10.16
C ASP A 204 -1.06 -5.11 10.06
N ILE A 205 -1.36 -6.04 10.95
CA ILE A 205 -0.67 -7.34 11.01
C ILE A 205 -0.79 -8.15 9.72
N TYR A 206 -1.86 -7.97 8.94
CA TYR A 206 -2.09 -8.69 7.69
C TYR A 206 -1.27 -8.05 6.56
N TRP A 207 -1.21 -6.73 6.50
CA TRP A 207 -0.30 -6.02 5.60
C TRP A 207 1.16 -6.37 5.91
N GLN A 208 1.55 -6.39 7.19
CA GLN A 208 2.91 -6.74 7.62
C GLN A 208 3.31 -8.17 7.21
N ALA A 209 2.38 -9.13 7.30
CA ALA A 209 2.60 -10.51 6.88
C ALA A 209 2.82 -10.62 5.36
N ALA A 210 1.98 -9.94 4.57
CA ALA A 210 2.11 -9.93 3.11
C ALA A 210 3.40 -9.22 2.67
N ALA A 211 3.73 -8.08 3.29
CA ALA A 211 4.97 -7.35 3.04
C ALA A 211 6.20 -8.19 3.39
N GLN A 212 6.21 -8.93 4.51
CA GLN A 212 7.30 -9.85 4.86
C GLN A 212 7.53 -10.89 3.76
N ALA A 213 6.45 -11.49 3.24
CA ALA A 213 6.58 -12.48 2.17
C ALA A 213 7.21 -11.88 0.90
N LEU A 214 6.82 -10.65 0.53
CA LEU A 214 7.40 -9.92 -0.59
C LEU A 214 8.89 -9.58 -0.36
N GLU A 215 9.26 -9.14 0.84
CA GLU A 215 10.65 -8.86 1.22
C GLU A 215 11.53 -10.11 1.20
N ASP A 216 10.98 -11.28 1.56
CA ASP A 216 11.70 -12.57 1.55
C ASP A 216 11.84 -13.18 0.16
N SER A 217 11.08 -12.70 -0.83
CA SER A 217 11.13 -13.23 -2.19
C SER A 217 12.50 -12.96 -2.84
N LYS A 218 13.16 -14.04 -3.28
CA LYS A 218 14.48 -14.00 -3.93
C LYS A 218 14.43 -13.81 -5.45
N VAL A 219 13.25 -13.79 -6.06
CA VAL A 219 13.08 -13.83 -7.53
C VAL A 219 13.75 -12.66 -8.24
N LEU A 220 13.75 -11.48 -7.61
CA LEU A 220 14.23 -10.26 -8.24
C LEU A 220 15.77 -10.17 -8.28
N GLY A 221 16.48 -11.03 -7.56
CA GLY A 221 17.93 -10.91 -7.36
C GLY A 221 18.32 -9.81 -6.36
N TRP A 222 17.34 -9.08 -5.82
CA TRP A 222 17.46 -8.27 -4.61
C TRP A 222 16.28 -8.57 -3.69
N TYR A 223 16.40 -8.18 -2.42
CA TYR A 223 15.32 -8.25 -1.43
C TYR A 223 14.63 -6.88 -1.39
N PRO A 224 13.35 -6.79 -1.80
CA PRO A 224 12.57 -5.58 -1.61
C PRO A 224 12.61 -5.13 -0.15
N GLN A 225 12.50 -3.84 0.09
CA GLN A 225 12.43 -3.27 1.44
C GLN A 225 11.19 -2.39 1.51
N LEU A 226 10.06 -2.98 1.90
CA LEU A 226 8.75 -2.30 1.92
C LEU A 226 8.60 -1.37 3.13
N GLY A 227 9.64 -1.22 3.95
CA GLY A 227 9.66 -0.24 5.04
C GLY A 227 8.81 -0.63 6.25
N ARG A 228 8.50 -1.92 6.41
CA ARG A 228 7.59 -2.47 7.43
C ARG A 228 7.71 -1.86 8.83
N THR A 229 8.92 -1.80 9.38
CA THR A 229 9.19 -1.21 10.70
C THR A 229 8.91 0.29 10.74
N GLU A 230 9.30 1.03 9.70
CA GLU A 230 9.08 2.47 9.61
C GLU A 230 7.60 2.80 9.50
N SER A 231 6.91 2.08 8.62
CA SER A 231 5.46 2.17 8.42
C SER A 231 4.66 1.89 9.69
N LEU A 232 4.98 0.81 10.41
CA LEU A 232 4.33 0.52 11.70
C LEU A 232 4.59 1.62 12.74
N CYS A 233 5.79 2.21 12.76
CA CYS A 233 6.07 3.33 13.67
C CYS A 233 5.23 4.56 13.34
N VAL A 234 5.07 4.88 12.05
CA VAL A 234 4.23 6.00 11.60
C VAL A 234 2.78 5.79 12.02
N ASP A 235 2.24 4.57 11.85
CA ASP A 235 0.89 4.25 12.29
C ASP A 235 0.73 4.43 13.81
N VAL A 236 1.66 3.93 14.61
CA VAL A 236 1.59 4.07 16.07
C VAL A 236 1.65 5.55 16.49
N GLU A 237 2.42 6.39 15.80
CA GLU A 237 2.41 7.84 16.02
C GLU A 237 1.10 8.50 15.58
N GLY A 238 0.45 7.95 14.56
CA GLY A 238 -0.91 8.32 14.13
C GLY A 238 -2.01 7.88 15.11
N GLY A 239 -1.67 7.14 16.17
CA GLY A 239 -2.59 6.70 17.22
C GLY A 239 -3.05 5.25 17.10
N TYR A 240 -2.53 4.48 16.12
CA TYR A 240 -2.84 3.06 15.99
C TYR A 240 -2.24 2.25 17.15
N ILE A 241 -2.92 1.18 17.54
CA ILE A 241 -2.47 0.31 18.62
C ILE A 241 -1.31 -0.56 18.11
N LEU A 242 -0.15 -0.46 18.78
CA LEU A 242 0.97 -1.35 18.53
C LEU A 242 0.59 -2.80 18.89
N PRO A 243 0.72 -3.78 17.98
CA PRO A 243 0.48 -5.18 18.29
C PRO A 243 1.38 -5.69 19.42
N ASP A 244 0.92 -6.70 20.15
CA ASP A 244 1.74 -7.29 21.21
C ASP A 244 3.03 -7.93 20.65
N GLU A 245 4.00 -8.14 21.55
CA GLU A 245 5.32 -8.65 21.16
C GLU A 245 5.27 -10.06 20.53
N ILE A 246 4.30 -10.91 20.92
CA ILE A 246 4.18 -12.27 20.37
C ILE A 246 3.78 -12.18 18.89
N VAL A 247 2.81 -11.31 18.57
CA VAL A 247 2.38 -11.05 17.20
C VAL A 247 3.53 -10.45 16.38
N LEU A 248 4.23 -9.43 16.90
CA LEU A 248 5.35 -8.80 16.20
C LEU A 248 6.49 -9.80 15.89
N ARG A 249 6.87 -10.64 16.86
CA ARG A 249 7.89 -11.68 16.66
C ARG A 249 7.48 -12.70 15.58
N SER A 250 6.19 -13.04 15.50
CA SER A 250 5.69 -13.96 14.46
C SER A 250 5.83 -13.38 13.04
N LEU A 251 5.88 -12.05 12.92
CA LEU A 251 6.07 -11.30 11.67
C LEU A 251 7.53 -10.93 11.42
N GLY A 252 8.48 -11.43 12.22
CA GLY A 252 9.90 -11.09 12.09
C GLY A 252 10.23 -9.65 12.47
N LEU A 253 9.35 -8.96 13.19
CA LEU A 253 9.56 -7.59 13.64
C LEU A 253 10.19 -7.56 15.04
N ASP A 254 11.22 -6.72 15.20
CA ASP A 254 11.93 -6.53 16.46
C ASP A 254 11.34 -5.34 17.23
N ILE A 255 10.71 -5.61 18.37
CA ILE A 255 10.11 -4.59 19.24
C ILE A 255 11.13 -3.53 19.69
N THR A 256 12.40 -3.88 19.88
CA THR A 256 13.45 -2.94 20.29
C THR A 256 13.75 -1.96 19.16
N GLN A 257 13.77 -2.44 17.91
CA GLN A 257 13.96 -1.60 16.73
C GLN A 257 12.76 -0.68 16.51
N ILE A 258 11.54 -1.19 16.67
CA ILE A 258 10.30 -0.40 16.59
C ILE A 258 10.33 0.73 17.62
N LEU A 259 10.56 0.43 18.91
CA LEU A 259 10.60 1.44 19.96
C LEU A 259 11.74 2.47 19.76
N THR A 260 12.87 2.05 19.19
CA THR A 260 13.97 2.96 18.86
C THR A 260 13.58 3.90 17.73
N LYS A 261 13.00 3.38 16.65
CA LYS A 261 12.55 4.17 15.50
C LYS A 261 11.40 5.10 15.89
N GLN A 262 10.47 4.65 16.72
CA GLN A 262 9.38 5.46 17.26
C GLN A 262 9.91 6.72 17.98
N ARG A 263 10.97 6.59 18.79
CA ARG A 263 11.61 7.74 19.43
C ARG A 263 12.21 8.72 18.42
N GLN A 264 12.78 8.21 17.33
CA GLN A 264 13.33 9.04 16.25
C GLN A 264 12.22 9.79 15.49
N VAL A 265 11.12 9.11 15.20
CA VAL A 265 9.95 9.69 14.53
C VAL A 265 9.31 10.78 15.42
N LYS A 266 9.16 10.53 16.73
CA LYS A 266 8.71 11.55 17.70
C LYS A 266 9.62 12.77 17.72
N ALA A 267 10.93 12.57 17.76
CA ALA A 267 11.89 13.67 17.76
C ALA A 267 11.76 14.52 16.49
N TYR A 268 11.63 13.86 15.33
CA TYR A 268 11.42 14.54 14.04
C TYR A 268 10.15 15.40 14.04
N PHE A 269 9.01 14.85 14.48
CA PHE A 269 7.74 15.59 14.53
C PHE A 269 7.68 16.67 15.63
N HIS A 270 8.56 16.60 16.65
CA HIS A 270 8.67 17.64 17.67
C HIS A 270 9.57 18.81 17.25
N GLU A 271 10.59 18.55 16.42
CA GLU A 271 11.51 19.58 15.91
C GLU A 271 10.86 20.44 14.82
N GLU A 272 10.03 19.84 13.99
CA GLU A 272 9.06 20.59 13.21
C GLU A 272 8.02 21.11 14.23
N GLU A 273 7.93 22.44 14.48
CA GLU A 273 6.80 23.03 15.21
C GLU A 273 5.50 22.78 14.42
N VAL A 274 5.04 21.54 14.38
CA VAL A 274 3.72 21.16 13.91
C VAL A 274 2.79 21.80 14.92
N ARG A 275 2.33 23.02 14.58
CA ARG A 275 1.15 23.59 15.22
C ARG A 275 0.16 22.44 15.32
N PRO A 276 -0.32 22.09 16.53
CA PRO A 276 -1.24 20.97 16.67
C PRO A 276 -2.29 21.14 15.59
N PRO A 277 -2.55 20.09 14.76
CA PRO A 277 -3.49 20.21 13.65
C PRO A 277 -4.71 20.89 14.22
N ALA A 278 -5.08 22.04 13.65
CA ALA A 278 -6.17 22.85 14.18
C ALA A 278 -7.33 21.90 14.33
N ALA A 279 -7.63 21.51 15.59
CA ALA A 279 -8.47 20.35 15.86
C ALA A 279 -9.69 20.49 14.98
N ASN A 280 -9.94 19.49 14.12
CA ASN A 280 -11.02 19.50 13.13
C ASN A 280 -12.33 19.87 13.84
N ARG A 281 -12.65 21.17 13.87
CA ARG A 281 -13.89 21.74 14.42
C ARG A 281 -15.03 21.64 13.41
N CYS A 282 -14.84 20.93 12.30
CA CYS A 282 -15.80 20.88 11.19
C CYS A 282 -16.86 19.77 11.30
N ILE A 283 -16.95 19.00 12.40
CA ILE A 283 -18.05 18.02 12.59
C ILE A 283 -18.60 18.03 14.03
N ARG A 284 -18.79 19.22 14.63
CA ARG A 284 -19.65 19.39 15.82
C ARG A 284 -20.41 20.71 15.75
N GLY A 285 -21.55 20.67 15.08
CA GLY A 285 -22.54 21.73 14.90
C GLY A 285 -23.30 21.37 13.63
N ASP A 286 -24.49 20.78 13.64
CA ASP A 286 -25.61 21.02 14.53
C ASP A 286 -26.44 19.73 14.68
N TRP A 287 -26.54 19.20 15.90
CA TRP A 287 -27.71 18.42 16.31
C TRP A 287 -28.48 19.30 17.28
N ILE A 288 -29.54 19.92 16.74
CA ILE A 288 -30.58 20.57 17.53
C ILE A 288 -31.27 19.46 18.33
N VAL A 289 -31.26 19.60 19.65
CA VAL A 289 -32.24 18.92 20.50
C VAL A 289 -33.24 19.99 20.89
N ASP A 290 -34.43 19.89 20.30
CA ASP A 290 -35.60 20.66 20.72
C ASP A 290 -35.90 20.37 22.20
N ALA A 291 -36.23 21.43 22.94
CA ALA A 291 -36.87 21.36 24.26
C ALA A 291 -38.26 22.02 24.17
#